data_AF-Q9LIS4-F1
#
_entry.id   AF-Q9LIS4-F1
#
_cell.length_a   1.000
_cell.length_b   1.000
_cell.length_c   1.000
_cell.angle_alpha   90.00
_cell.angle_beta   90.00
_cell.angle_gamma   90.00
#
_symmetry.space_group_name_H-M   'P 1'
#
loop_
_entity.id
_entity.type
_entity.pdbx_description
1 polymer ?
#
loop_
_entity_poly.entity_id
_entity_poly.type
_entity_poly.pdbx_seq_one_letter_code
_entity_poly.pdbx_strand_id
1 'polypeptide(L)'
;MGHRRFLPQNLNFRKDKQHLDGCVERKNAPIKPVGTVIHQQFENIDVILGKNVDKLERRAGVEARKNNKGKSKDNLSARKDLQEFDIRQELWSDENRKYLPVSFVVTDLCRLFREIRSKVLDL
;
A
#
# COMPACT_ATOMS: atom_id res chain seq x y z
N MET A 1 -4.75 -22.35 9.42
CA MET A 1 -4.16 -21.00 9.31
C MET A 1 -3.92 -20.48 10.73
N GLY A 2 -2.75 -19.94 11.04
CA GLY A 2 -2.31 -19.78 12.44
C GLY A 2 -2.92 -18.61 13.23
N HIS A 3 -4.23 -18.43 13.14
CA HIS A 3 -4.98 -17.36 13.79
C HIS A 3 -5.00 -17.48 15.32
N ARG A 4 -4.94 -18.72 15.85
CA ARG A 4 -4.93 -18.99 17.29
C ARG A 4 -3.67 -18.47 17.99
N ARG A 5 -2.56 -18.35 17.27
CA ARG A 5 -1.25 -17.94 17.84
C ARG A 5 -1.24 -16.49 18.29
N PHE A 6 -2.07 -15.65 17.68
CA PHE A 6 -2.21 -14.22 18.01
C PHE A 6 -3.13 -13.96 19.21
N LEU A 7 -3.87 -14.97 19.68
CA LEU A 7 -4.69 -14.86 20.88
C LEU A 7 -3.85 -15.01 22.15
N PRO A 8 -4.17 -14.29 23.24
CA PRO A 8 -3.54 -14.50 24.54
C PRO A 8 -3.59 -15.97 24.98
N GLN A 9 -2.51 -16.43 25.60
CA GLN A 9 -2.32 -17.85 25.92
C GLN A 9 -3.34 -18.39 26.92
N ASN A 10 -3.90 -17.51 27.77
CA ASN A 10 -4.83 -17.85 28.84
C ASN A 10 -6.30 -17.87 28.42
N LEU A 11 -6.63 -17.59 27.15
CA LEU A 11 -8.03 -17.61 26.70
C LEU A 11 -8.52 -19.02 26.39
N ASN A 12 -9.68 -19.39 26.94
CA ASN A 12 -10.34 -20.68 26.66
C ASN A 12 -10.65 -20.87 25.18
N PHE A 13 -10.98 -19.79 24.45
CA PHE A 13 -11.22 -19.80 23.01
C PHE A 13 -10.03 -20.34 22.20
N ARG A 14 -8.80 -20.23 22.73
CA ARG A 14 -7.60 -20.79 22.11
C ARG A 14 -7.63 -22.33 22.07
N LYS A 15 -8.28 -22.94 23.06
CA LYS A 15 -8.41 -24.40 23.24
C LYS A 15 -9.63 -24.98 22.51
N ASP A 16 -10.54 -24.14 22.04
CA ASP A 16 -11.74 -24.57 21.33
C ASP A 16 -11.35 -25.21 20.00
N LYS A 17 -11.42 -26.54 19.94
CA LYS A 17 -11.07 -27.29 18.74
C LYS A 17 -12.24 -27.34 17.75
N GLN A 18 -13.47 -27.30 18.25
CA GLN A 18 -14.69 -27.62 17.51
C GLN A 18 -15.15 -26.45 16.64
N HIS A 19 -15.09 -25.22 17.15
CA HIS A 19 -15.55 -24.02 16.40
C HIS A 19 -14.47 -23.38 15.53
N LEU A 20 -13.30 -23.99 15.46
CA LEU A 20 -12.12 -23.50 14.75
C LEU A 20 -11.59 -24.64 13.86
N ASP A 21 -10.31 -24.61 13.48
CA ASP A 21 -9.75 -25.51 12.45
C ASP A 21 -9.43 -26.96 12.90
N GLY A 22 -9.95 -27.46 14.02
CA GLY A 22 -9.64 -28.83 14.48
C GLY A 22 -8.19 -29.08 14.97
N CYS A 23 -7.29 -28.09 14.86
CA CYS A 23 -5.89 -28.18 15.29
C CYS A 23 -5.59 -27.14 16.38
N VAL A 24 -4.93 -27.56 17.48
CA VAL A 24 -4.60 -26.68 18.61
C VAL A 24 -3.16 -26.19 18.48
N GLU A 25 -2.99 -24.96 18.02
CA GLU A 25 -1.67 -24.34 17.89
C GLU A 25 -1.16 -23.80 19.24
N ARG A 26 -0.23 -24.53 19.86
CA ARG A 26 0.37 -24.17 21.16
C ARG A 26 1.58 -23.24 21.07
N LYS A 27 2.07 -22.95 19.85
CA LYS A 27 3.23 -22.09 19.63
C LYS A 27 2.89 -20.63 19.96
N ASN A 28 3.91 -19.86 20.35
CA ASN A 28 3.77 -18.43 20.54
C ASN A 28 3.45 -17.71 19.21
N ALA A 29 2.90 -16.50 19.32
CA ALA A 29 2.75 -15.60 18.18
C ALA A 29 4.10 -15.46 17.44
N PRO A 30 4.10 -15.36 16.11
CA PRO A 30 5.31 -14.99 15.37
C PRO A 30 5.94 -13.73 15.98
N ILE A 31 7.25 -13.77 16.20
CA ILE A 31 8.00 -12.63 16.73
C ILE A 31 8.10 -11.59 15.61
N LYS A 32 7.83 -10.32 15.95
CA LYS A 32 8.04 -9.21 15.02
C LYS A 32 9.55 -9.06 14.80
N PRO A 33 10.05 -9.11 13.55
CA PRO A 33 11.47 -8.90 13.29
C PRO A 33 11.88 -7.47 13.69
N VAL A 34 13.13 -7.34 14.14
CA VAL A 34 13.73 -6.04 14.44
C VAL A 34 13.98 -5.28 13.13
N GLY A 35 13.91 -3.94 13.15
CA GLY A 35 14.06 -3.11 11.95
C GLY A 35 15.34 -3.38 11.15
N THR A 36 16.44 -3.72 11.82
CA THR A 36 17.72 -4.10 11.18
C THR A 36 17.61 -5.39 10.38
N VAL A 37 16.93 -6.40 10.94
CA VAL A 37 16.68 -7.69 10.28
C VAL A 37 15.77 -7.50 9.06
N ILE A 38 14.75 -6.63 9.18
CA ILE A 38 13.90 -6.26 8.05
C ILE A 38 14.77 -5.60 6.98
N HIS A 39 15.56 -4.58 7.32
CA HIS A 39 16.40 -3.87 6.35
C HIS A 39 17.32 -4.83 5.55
N GLN A 40 18.04 -5.70 6.25
CA GLN A 40 18.92 -6.71 5.64
C GLN A 40 18.19 -7.68 4.69
N GLN A 41 16.96 -8.05 5.02
CA GLN A 41 16.15 -8.91 4.15
C GLN A 41 15.78 -8.21 2.83
N PHE A 42 15.58 -6.90 2.86
CA PHE A 42 15.18 -6.12 1.70
C PHE A 42 16.36 -5.61 0.85
N GLU A 43 17.60 -5.65 1.36
CA GLU A 43 18.81 -5.21 0.64
C GLU A 43 19.03 -5.93 -0.69
N ASN A 44 18.60 -7.20 -0.80
CA ASN A 44 18.82 -8.04 -1.99
C ASN A 44 17.53 -8.38 -2.74
N ILE A 45 16.45 -7.64 -2.50
CA ILE A 45 15.19 -7.82 -3.22
C ILE A 45 15.16 -6.87 -4.41
N ASP A 46 15.18 -7.43 -5.62
CA ASP A 46 14.93 -6.66 -6.84
C ASP A 46 13.45 -6.25 -6.89
N VAL A 47 13.16 -5.07 -6.36
CA VAL A 47 11.80 -4.51 -6.40
C VAL A 47 11.55 -3.92 -7.79
N ILE A 48 10.89 -4.70 -8.66
CA ILE A 48 10.35 -4.19 -9.92
C ILE A 48 9.10 -3.35 -9.60
N LEU A 49 9.29 -2.03 -9.56
CA LEU A 49 8.19 -1.09 -9.36
C LEU A 49 7.47 -0.81 -10.69
N GLY A 50 6.19 -1.15 -10.75
CA GLY A 50 5.31 -0.80 -11.87
C GLY A 50 5.26 -1.83 -13.00
N LYS A 51 4.39 -1.56 -13.99
CA LYS A 51 4.29 -2.38 -15.20
C LYS A 51 5.40 -1.98 -16.15
N ASN A 52 6.32 -2.91 -16.47
CA ASN A 52 7.28 -2.71 -17.55
C ASN A 52 6.51 -2.49 -18.86
N VAL A 53 6.52 -1.26 -19.38
CA VAL A 53 5.92 -0.94 -20.69
C VAL A 53 6.81 -1.30 -21.87
N ASP A 54 8.03 -1.80 -21.62
CA ASP A 54 9.07 -1.88 -22.64
C ASP A 54 9.32 -3.27 -23.24
N LYS A 55 8.36 -4.21 -23.15
CA LYS A 55 8.44 -5.48 -23.91
C LYS A 55 7.09 -5.91 -24.50
N LEU A 56 6.40 -5.01 -25.19
CA LEU A 56 5.37 -5.40 -26.19
C LEU A 56 5.82 -5.01 -27.60
N GLU A 57 7.06 -5.33 -27.93
CA GLU A 57 7.44 -5.49 -29.33
C GLU A 57 7.52 -6.98 -29.61
N ARG A 58 6.50 -7.44 -30.33
CA ARG A 58 6.39 -8.64 -31.17
C ARG A 58 5.13 -9.44 -30.81
N ARG A 59 4.19 -9.41 -31.76
CA ARG A 59 3.04 -10.33 -31.94
C ARG A 59 1.76 -10.00 -31.17
N ALA A 60 1.16 -8.84 -31.42
CA ALA A 60 -0.30 -8.73 -31.44
C ALA A 60 -0.69 -7.52 -32.30
N GLY A 61 -1.71 -7.70 -33.14
CA GLY A 61 -2.14 -6.75 -34.17
C GLY A 61 -2.48 -5.34 -33.67
N VAL A 62 -2.58 -4.45 -34.65
CA VAL A 62 -2.67 -2.98 -34.61
C VAL A 62 -3.86 -2.39 -33.80
N GLU A 63 -4.60 -3.17 -33.02
CA GLU A 63 -5.83 -2.72 -32.31
C GLU A 63 -5.68 -2.58 -30.78
N ALA A 64 -4.50 -2.79 -30.20
CA ALA A 64 -4.29 -2.68 -28.75
C ALA A 64 -3.74 -1.31 -28.27
N ARG A 65 -3.71 -0.29 -29.13
CA ARG A 65 -3.37 1.10 -28.75
C ARG A 65 -4.60 1.90 -28.31
N LYS A 66 -5.38 1.40 -27.35
CA LYS A 66 -6.18 2.30 -26.51
C LYS A 66 -5.29 2.76 -25.37
N ASN A 67 -4.69 3.92 -25.57
CA ASN A 67 -3.90 4.70 -24.61
C ASN A 67 -4.33 4.41 -23.16
N ASN A 68 -3.42 3.95 -22.30
CA ASN A 68 -3.62 3.91 -20.84
C ASN A 68 -3.62 5.32 -20.20
N LYS A 69 -3.89 6.35 -20.99
CA LYS A 69 -4.01 7.75 -20.60
C LYS A 69 -5.36 7.91 -19.87
N GLY A 70 -5.42 7.45 -18.62
CA GLY A 70 -6.63 7.53 -17.80
C GLY A 70 -6.87 6.41 -16.78
N LYS A 71 -6.01 5.38 -16.69
CA LYS A 71 -6.17 4.29 -15.70
C LYS A 71 -5.32 4.56 -14.46
N SER A 72 -5.56 5.69 -13.79
CA SER A 72 -5.05 5.91 -12.43
C SER A 72 -6.03 5.32 -11.43
N LYS A 73 -5.51 4.83 -10.29
CA LYS A 73 -6.34 4.47 -9.13
C LYS A 73 -7.15 5.67 -8.62
N ASP A 74 -6.62 6.88 -8.85
CA ASP A 74 -7.29 8.14 -8.54
C ASP A 74 -8.05 8.65 -9.77
N ASN A 75 -9.35 8.34 -9.82
CA ASN A 75 -10.29 8.82 -10.84
C ASN A 75 -11.37 9.73 -10.22
N LEU A 76 -12.16 10.42 -11.05
CA LEU A 76 -13.21 11.33 -10.57
C LEU A 76 -14.26 10.63 -9.69
N SER A 77 -14.61 9.36 -9.98
CA SER A 77 -15.55 8.61 -9.14
C SER A 77 -15.00 8.40 -7.73
N ALA A 78 -13.73 8.01 -7.60
CA ALA A 78 -13.09 7.87 -6.30
C ALA A 78 -13.07 9.18 -5.50
N ARG A 79 -13.03 10.34 -6.17
CA ARG A 79 -13.10 11.66 -5.51
C ARG A 79 -14.50 11.98 -5.00
N LYS A 80 -15.53 11.56 -5.73
CA LYS A 80 -16.93 11.70 -5.33
C LYS A 80 -17.28 10.77 -4.17
N ASP A 81 -16.77 9.54 -4.20
CA ASP A 81 -16.96 8.61 -3.09
C ASP A 81 -16.38 9.19 -1.78
N LEU A 82 -15.22 9.85 -1.83
CA LEU A 82 -14.64 10.55 -0.67
C LEU A 82 -15.53 11.69 -0.15
N GLN A 83 -16.18 12.43 -1.05
CA GLN A 83 -17.11 13.49 -0.70
C GLN A 83 -18.41 12.93 -0.10
N GLU A 84 -18.93 11.83 -0.66
CA GLU A 84 -20.11 11.13 -0.15
C GLU A 84 -19.89 10.58 1.26
N PHE A 85 -18.70 10.06 1.53
CA PHE A 85 -18.30 9.58 2.85
C PHE A 85 -17.78 10.67 3.79
N ASP A 86 -17.76 11.94 3.38
CA ASP A 86 -17.24 13.09 4.13
C ASP A 86 -15.84 12.86 4.73
N ILE A 87 -14.95 12.26 3.94
CA ILE A 87 -13.56 11.98 4.34
C ILE A 87 -12.59 12.63 3.37
N ARG A 88 -11.45 13.10 3.90
CA ARG A 88 -10.34 13.68 3.13
C ARG A 88 -10.79 14.84 2.23
N GLN A 89 -11.30 15.89 2.86
CA GLN A 89 -11.83 17.11 2.21
C GLN A 89 -10.80 17.79 1.30
N GLU A 90 -9.52 17.71 1.66
CA GLU A 90 -8.39 18.22 0.88
C GLU A 90 -8.21 17.53 -0.48
N LEU A 91 -8.84 16.37 -0.67
CA LEU A 91 -8.78 15.57 -1.88
C LEU A 91 -10.06 15.63 -2.71
N TRP A 92 -11.05 16.45 -2.34
CA TRP A 92 -12.27 16.53 -3.12
C TRP A 92 -12.03 17.14 -4.50
N SER A 93 -12.90 16.81 -5.46
CA SER A 93 -12.90 17.46 -6.76
C SER A 93 -13.52 18.85 -6.66
N ASP A 94 -13.02 19.78 -7.47
CA ASP A 94 -13.63 21.11 -7.62
C ASP A 94 -14.97 21.03 -8.37
N GLU A 95 -15.71 22.16 -8.40
CA GLU A 95 -16.98 22.29 -9.12
C GLU A 95 -16.84 21.99 -10.63
N ASN A 96 -15.64 22.17 -11.18
CA ASN A 96 -15.29 21.90 -12.57
C ASN A 96 -14.88 20.44 -12.82
N ARG A 97 -15.07 19.54 -11.84
CA ARG A 97 -14.67 18.12 -11.87
C ARG A 97 -13.17 17.90 -12.08
N LYS A 98 -12.35 18.92 -11.82
CA LYS A 98 -10.89 18.80 -11.76
C LYS A 98 -10.51 18.42 -10.33
N TYR A 99 -9.40 17.71 -10.20
CA TYR A 99 -8.89 17.28 -8.91
C TYR A 99 -7.37 17.18 -8.99
N LEU A 100 -6.69 17.56 -7.93
CA LEU A 100 -5.24 17.40 -7.84
C LEU A 100 -4.91 15.91 -7.62
N PRO A 101 -3.98 15.31 -8.37
CA PRO A 101 -3.58 13.93 -8.14
C PRO A 101 -2.96 13.81 -6.74
N VAL A 102 -3.24 12.70 -6.02
CA VAL A 102 -2.75 12.51 -4.64
C VAL A 102 -1.22 12.55 -4.58
N SER A 103 -0.55 12.13 -5.65
CA SER A 103 0.90 12.23 -5.79
C SER A 103 1.42 13.67 -5.65
N PHE A 104 0.64 14.69 -5.98
CA PHE A 104 1.05 16.09 -5.86
C PHE A 104 1.29 16.48 -4.40
N VAL A 105 0.38 16.09 -3.50
CA VAL A 105 0.47 16.35 -2.05
C VAL A 105 1.67 15.62 -1.44
N VAL A 106 1.88 14.36 -1.85
CA VAL A 106 3.02 13.55 -1.38
C VAL A 106 4.35 14.14 -1.85
N THR A 107 4.43 14.62 -3.09
CA THR A 107 5.66 15.24 -3.61
C THR A 107 6.05 16.50 -2.84
N ASP A 108 5.08 17.31 -2.40
CA ASP A 108 5.36 18.53 -1.64
C ASP A 108 5.85 18.23 -0.23
N LEU A 109 5.24 17.25 0.45
CA LEU A 109 5.77 16.74 1.71
C LEU A 109 7.18 16.15 1.55
N CYS A 110 7.41 15.35 0.51
CA CYS A 110 8.73 14.81 0.23
C CYS A 110 9.79 15.90 -0.04
N ARG A 111 9.42 17.01 -0.71
CA ARG A 111 10.30 18.16 -0.89
C ARG A 111 10.63 18.83 0.44
N LEU A 112 9.63 19.07 1.28
CA LEU A 112 9.81 19.66 2.60
C LEU A 112 10.73 18.81 3.48
N PHE A 113 10.52 17.48 3.51
CA PHE A 113 11.38 16.58 4.27
C PHE A 113 12.82 16.52 3.74
N ARG A 114 13.03 16.62 2.42
CA ARG A 114 14.37 16.75 1.85
C ARG A 114 15.04 18.06 2.23
N GLU A 115 14.28 19.16 2.23
CA GLU A 115 14.78 20.47 2.63
C GLU A 115 15.18 20.51 4.11
N ILE A 116 14.33 19.97 5.00
CA ILE A 116 14.64 19.85 6.42
C ILE A 116 15.86 18.97 6.64
N ARG A 117 15.94 17.82 5.95
CA ARG A 117 17.09 16.92 6.02
C ARG A 117 18.38 17.59 5.56
N SER A 118 18.36 18.40 4.50
CA SER A 118 19.54 19.15 4.05
C SER A 118 20.03 20.08 5.16
N LYS A 119 19.13 20.87 5.74
CA LYS A 119 19.47 21.85 6.78
C LYS A 119 19.95 21.23 8.10
N VAL A 120 19.57 19.97 8.38
CA VAL A 120 20.00 19.22 9.57
C VAL A 120 21.35 18.53 9.38
N LEU A 121 21.74 18.22 8.13
CA LEU A 121 23.03 17.59 7.82
C LEU A 121 24.15 18.60 7.52
N ASP A 122 23.81 19.89 7.40
CA ASP A 122 24.75 21.01 7.23
C ASP A 122 25.24 21.60 8.58
N LEU A 123 24.94 20.94 9.71
CA LEU A 123 25.41 21.23 11.08
C LEU A 123 26.30 20.10 11.59
#